data_AF-A0A351KFF3-F1
#
_entry.id   AF-A0A351KFF3-F1
#
_cell.length_a   1.000
_cell.length_b   1.000
_cell.length_c   1.000
_cell.angle_alpha   90.00
_cell.angle_beta   90.00
_cell.angle_gamma   90.00
#
_symmetry.space_group_name_H-M   'P 1'
#
loop_
_entity.id
_entity.type
_entity.pdbx_description
1 polymer ?
#
loop_
_entity_poly.entity_id
_entity_poly.type
_entity_poly.pdbx_seq_one_letter_code
_entity_poly.pdbx_strand_id
1 'polypeptide(L)'
;GIFGINEPIIFGLPIVLNPIMIIPFIGVPLMNTILSSIAFKTGFLPYTNGVNLPWTTPIGFSGFLVTGSIKASIFQLILLALGCLVYYPFIKTLDKNYLKDESSENTKDESEDISFDDISIDDL
;
A
#
# COMPACT_ATOMS: atom_id res chain seq x y z
N GLY A 1 -7.76 0.66 -7.08
CA GLY A 1 -7.63 -0.68 -6.47
C GLY A 1 -7.84 -1.79 -7.48
N ILE A 2 -9.06 -1.99 -8.01
CA ILE A 2 -9.41 -3.20 -8.79
C ILE A 2 -8.95 -3.13 -10.26
N PHE A 3 -8.89 -1.94 -10.85
CA PHE A 3 -8.48 -1.72 -12.24
C PHE A 3 -7.05 -1.17 -12.37
N GLY A 4 -6.18 -1.43 -11.40
CA GLY A 4 -4.80 -0.91 -11.41
C GLY A 4 -4.65 0.59 -11.15
N ILE A 5 -5.75 1.34 -11.03
CA ILE A 5 -5.77 2.76 -10.64
C ILE A 5 -5.39 2.86 -9.16
N ASN A 6 -4.21 3.40 -8.86
CA ASN A 6 -3.62 3.44 -7.50
C ASN A 6 -3.49 4.88 -6.97
N GLU A 7 -3.79 5.89 -7.77
CA GLU A 7 -3.69 7.31 -7.41
C GLU A 7 -4.43 7.68 -6.11
N PRO A 8 -5.67 7.22 -5.84
CA PRO A 8 -6.38 7.58 -4.60
C PRO A 8 -5.67 7.11 -3.34
N ILE A 9 -4.93 5.99 -3.42
CA ILE A 9 -4.20 5.44 -2.27
C ILE A 9 -2.86 6.16 -2.11
N ILE A 10 -2.16 6.42 -3.23
CA ILE A 10 -0.84 7.06 -3.26
C ILE A 10 -0.91 8.53 -2.83
N PHE A 11 -2.02 9.22 -3.14
CA PHE A 11 -2.24 10.61 -2.74
C PHE A 11 -3.07 10.74 -1.46
N GLY A 12 -4.01 9.83 -1.20
CA GLY A 12 -4.86 9.88 0.00
C GLY A 12 -4.11 9.53 1.28
N LEU A 13 -3.16 8.60 1.21
CA LEU A 13 -2.11 8.46 2.22
C LEU A 13 -0.85 9.09 1.61
N PRO A 14 -0.08 9.92 2.33
CA PRO A 14 1.16 10.51 1.82
C PRO A 14 2.29 9.46 1.73
N ILE A 15 2.04 8.37 0.99
CA ILE A 15 2.94 7.24 0.76
C ILE A 15 4.24 7.74 0.12
N VAL A 16 4.15 8.72 -0.78
CA VAL A 16 5.29 9.33 -1.47
C VAL A 16 6.18 10.13 -0.52
N LEU A 17 5.61 10.73 0.52
CA LEU A 17 6.35 11.53 1.50
C LEU A 17 6.80 10.71 2.71
N ASN A 18 6.28 9.49 2.89
CA ASN A 18 6.62 8.64 4.02
C ASN A 18 7.72 7.61 3.66
N PRO A 19 8.96 7.78 4.15
CA PRO A 19 10.07 6.89 3.82
C PRO A 19 9.86 5.43 4.29
N ILE A 20 9.02 5.20 5.30
CA ILE A 20 8.67 3.85 5.78
C ILE A 20 7.83 3.11 4.73
N MET A 21 6.97 3.82 4.00
CA MET A 21 6.06 3.26 3.01
C MET A 21 6.70 3.07 1.62
N ILE A 22 7.81 3.77 1.35
CA ILE A 22 8.60 3.58 0.11
C ILE A 22 9.20 2.15 0.04
N ILE A 23 9.58 1.58 1.19
CA ILE A 23 10.17 0.24 1.28
C ILE A 23 9.24 -0.84 0.71
N PRO A 24 8.00 -1.02 1.20
CA PRO A 24 7.08 -2.00 0.63
C PRO A 24 6.63 -1.62 -0.79
N PHE A 25 6.56 -0.31 -1.11
CA PHE A 25 6.17 0.17 -2.43
C PHE A 25 7.14 -0.24 -3.55
N ILE A 26 8.44 -0.29 -3.27
CA ILE A 26 9.45 -0.77 -4.23
C ILE A 26 9.69 -2.28 -4.05
N GLY A 27 9.71 -2.76 -2.81
CA GLY A 27 10.04 -4.13 -2.46
C GLY A 27 9.03 -5.14 -2.99
N VAL A 28 7.73 -4.85 -2.89
CA VAL A 28 6.68 -5.78 -3.34
C VAL A 28 6.68 -5.97 -4.87
N PRO A 29 6.74 -4.91 -5.71
CA PRO A 29 6.89 -5.08 -7.16
C PRO A 29 8.17 -5.81 -7.56
N LEU A 30 9.29 -5.53 -6.87
CA LEU A 30 10.57 -6.20 -7.13
C LEU A 30 10.48 -7.70 -6.82
N MET A 31 9.94 -8.04 -5.65
CA MET A 31 9.71 -9.42 -5.24
C MET A 31 8.79 -10.15 -6.22
N ASN A 32 7.68 -9.53 -6.63
CA ASN A 32 6.75 -10.11 -7.60
C ASN A 32 7.42 -10.36 -8.95
N THR A 33 8.27 -9.44 -9.41
CA THR A 33 9.01 -9.57 -10.67
C THR A 33 10.01 -10.72 -10.62
N ILE A 34 10.75 -10.86 -9.52
CA ILE A 34 11.71 -11.96 -9.33
C ILE A 34 10.99 -13.30 -9.27
N LEU A 35 9.94 -13.41 -8.45
CA LEU A 35 9.19 -14.66 -8.27
C LEU A 35 8.51 -15.10 -9.57
N SER A 36 7.91 -14.15 -10.29
CA SER A 36 7.32 -14.42 -11.61
C SER A 36 8.38 -14.87 -12.62
N SER A 37 9.54 -14.21 -12.65
CA SER A 37 10.64 -14.58 -13.56
C SER A 37 11.14 -15.99 -13.31
N ILE A 38 11.25 -16.41 -12.04
CA ILE A 38 11.61 -17.79 -11.67
C ILE A 38 10.52 -18.76 -12.11
N ALA A 39 9.24 -18.45 -11.83
CA ALA A 39 8.13 -19.33 -12.17
C ALA A 39 8.00 -19.59 -13.69
N PHE A 40 8.29 -18.58 -14.53
CA PHE A 40 8.38 -18.76 -15.99
C PHE A 40 9.63 -19.55 -16.40
N LYS A 41 10.81 -19.24 -15.84
CA LYS A 41 12.08 -19.93 -16.18
C LYS A 41 12.09 -21.41 -15.80
N THR A 42 11.47 -21.77 -14.68
CA THR A 42 11.37 -23.17 -14.21
C THR A 42 10.31 -23.96 -14.98
N GLY A 43 9.54 -23.32 -15.87
CA GLY A 43 8.43 -23.96 -16.59
C GLY A 43 7.23 -24.30 -15.69
N PHE A 44 7.19 -23.75 -14.46
CA PHE A 44 6.06 -23.91 -13.55
C PHE A 44 4.82 -23.20 -14.10
N LEU A 45 5.03 -22.05 -14.74
CA LEU A 45 4.03 -21.33 -15.52
C LEU A 45 4.25 -21.53 -17.01
N PRO A 46 3.18 -21.71 -17.81
CA PRO A 46 3.29 -21.68 -19.26
C PRO A 46 3.79 -20.32 -19.74
N TYR A 47 4.35 -20.26 -20.94
CA TYR A 47 4.76 -18.98 -21.55
C TYR A 47 3.55 -18.15 -21.96
N THR A 48 3.74 -16.83 -22.06
CA THR A 48 2.70 -15.90 -22.47
C THR A 48 2.34 -16.11 -23.95
N ASN A 49 1.04 -16.09 -24.27
CA ASN A 49 0.48 -16.34 -25.60
C ASN A 49 0.65 -15.16 -26.59
N GLY A 50 1.48 -14.17 -26.27
CA GLY A 50 1.69 -12.96 -27.10
C GLY A 50 0.53 -11.96 -27.07
N VAL A 51 -0.50 -12.18 -26.27
CA VAL A 51 -1.64 -11.26 -26.12
C VAL A 51 -1.23 -10.07 -25.26
N ASN A 52 -1.29 -8.85 -25.82
CA ASN A 52 -1.12 -7.61 -25.08
C ASN A 52 -2.44 -7.24 -24.39
N LEU A 53 -2.49 -7.46 -23.07
CA LEU A 53 -3.64 -7.09 -22.26
C LEU A 53 -3.50 -5.65 -21.73
N PRO A 54 -4.59 -4.87 -21.68
CA PRO A 54 -4.58 -3.58 -21.00
C PRO A 54 -4.15 -3.73 -19.54
N TRP A 55 -3.33 -2.78 -19.05
CA TRP A 55 -2.84 -2.77 -17.67
C TRP A 55 -3.95 -2.58 -16.62
N THR A 56 -5.15 -2.16 -17.06
CA THR A 56 -6.35 -2.05 -16.22
C THR A 56 -7.09 -3.37 -16.02
N THR A 57 -6.59 -4.48 -16.59
CA THR A 57 -7.23 -5.79 -16.43
C THR A 57 -7.20 -6.22 -14.97
N PRO A 58 -8.35 -6.65 -14.39
CA PRO A 58 -8.40 -7.11 -13.01
C PRO A 58 -7.42 -8.26 -12.72
N ILE A 59 -6.84 -8.21 -11.52
CA ILE A 59 -5.89 -9.22 -11.03
C ILE A 59 -6.56 -10.61 -11.00
N GLY A 60 -5.85 -11.63 -11.48
CA GLY A 60 -6.34 -13.00 -11.63
C GLY A 60 -6.80 -13.30 -13.07
N PHE A 61 -7.67 -12.46 -13.64
CA PHE A 61 -8.09 -12.62 -15.03
C PHE A 61 -6.94 -12.37 -16.01
N SER A 62 -6.08 -11.41 -15.72
CA SER A 62 -4.92 -11.11 -16.57
C SER A 62 -3.98 -12.31 -16.73
N GLY A 63 -3.72 -13.05 -15.64
CA GLY A 63 -2.87 -14.24 -15.67
C GLY A 63 -3.47 -15.37 -16.50
N PHE A 64 -4.79 -15.60 -16.42
CA PHE A 64 -5.44 -16.60 -17.27
C PHE A 64 -5.43 -16.18 -18.75
N LEU A 65 -5.75 -14.93 -19.06
CA LEU A 65 -5.87 -14.44 -20.44
C LEU A 65 -4.51 -14.40 -21.17
N VAL A 66 -3.44 -14.03 -20.46
CA VAL A 66 -2.10 -13.95 -21.06
C VAL A 66 -1.50 -15.33 -21.27
N THR A 67 -1.79 -16.31 -20.42
CA THR A 67 -1.10 -17.61 -20.40
C THR A 67 -1.99 -18.79 -20.80
N GLY A 68 -3.31 -18.59 -20.91
CA GLY A 68 -4.29 -19.65 -21.18
C GLY A 68 -4.43 -20.70 -20.07
N SER A 69 -3.82 -20.47 -18.90
CA SER A 69 -3.75 -21.46 -17.83
C SER A 69 -4.21 -20.91 -16.50
N ILE A 70 -5.07 -21.68 -15.81
CA ILE A 70 -5.58 -21.36 -14.48
C ILE A 70 -4.45 -21.27 -13.45
N LYS A 71 -3.35 -22.01 -13.67
CA LYS A 71 -2.15 -21.96 -12.80
C LYS A 71 -1.58 -20.54 -12.70
N ALA A 72 -1.60 -19.78 -13.80
CA ALA A 72 -1.12 -18.39 -13.81
C ALA A 72 -2.03 -17.46 -13.02
N SER A 73 -3.34 -17.63 -13.11
CA SER A 73 -4.30 -16.88 -12.29
C SER A 73 -4.11 -17.15 -10.80
N ILE A 74 -3.94 -18.42 -10.41
CA ILE A 74 -3.74 -18.81 -9.01
C ILE A 74 -2.42 -18.22 -8.49
N PHE A 75 -1.33 -18.35 -9.26
CA PHE A 75 -0.05 -17.78 -8.90
C PHE A 75 -0.11 -16.26 -8.71
N GLN A 76 -0.86 -15.56 -9.57
CA GLN A 76 -1.07 -14.12 -9.43
C GLN A 76 -1.82 -13.74 -8.14
N LEU A 77 -2.82 -14.53 -7.73
CA LEU A 77 -3.50 -14.35 -6.44
C LEU A 77 -2.56 -14.62 -5.25
N ILE A 78 -1.67 -15.62 -5.36
CA ILE A 78 -0.67 -15.90 -4.33
C ILE A 78 0.31 -14.72 -4.19
N LEU A 79 0.78 -14.16 -5.30
CA LEU A 79 1.63 -12.96 -5.29
C LEU A 79 0.94 -11.75 -4.65
N LEU A 80 -0.36 -11.56 -4.94
CA LEU A 80 -1.16 -10.52 -4.31
C LEU A 80 -1.23 -10.72 -2.79
N ALA A 81 -1.54 -11.94 -2.35
CA ALA A 81 -1.60 -12.28 -0.93
C ALA A 81 -0.24 -12.08 -0.23
N LEU A 82 0.86 -12.46 -0.89
CA LEU A 82 2.22 -12.23 -0.39
C LEU A 82 2.52 -10.73 -0.27
N GLY A 83 2.13 -9.94 -1.28
CA GLY A 83 2.26 -8.49 -1.26
C GLY A 83 1.48 -7.86 -0.11
N CYS A 84 0.23 -8.31 0.12
CA CYS A 84 -0.57 -7.87 1.28
C CYS A 84 0.11 -8.23 2.61
N LEU A 85 0.68 -9.43 2.72
CA LEU A 85 1.39 -9.87 3.92
C LEU A 85 2.62 -8.99 4.19
N VAL A 86 3.37 -8.66 3.15
CA VAL A 86 4.53 -7.76 3.23
C VAL A 86 4.10 -6.34 3.60
N TYR A 87 2.99 -5.84 3.06
CA TYR A 87 2.47 -4.50 3.37
C TYR A 87 1.91 -4.39 4.80
N TYR A 88 1.34 -5.46 5.34
CA TYR A 88 0.67 -5.47 6.64
C TYR A 88 1.48 -4.86 7.80
N PRO A 89 2.75 -5.25 8.07
CA PRO A 89 3.52 -4.67 9.17
C PRO A 89 3.81 -3.17 8.99
N PHE A 90 3.99 -2.70 7.75
CA PHE A 90 4.26 -1.29 7.46
C PHE A 90 3.02 -0.44 7.65
N ILE A 91 1.87 -0.91 7.15
CA ILE A 91 0.58 -0.26 7.36
C ILE A 91 0.25 -0.19 8.85
N LYS A 92 0.46 -1.28 9.60
CA LYS A 92 0.22 -1.29 11.05
C LYS A 92 1.12 -0.30 11.81
N THR A 93 2.36 -0.13 11.36
CA THR A 93 3.29 0.85 11.95
C THR A 93 2.87 2.28 11.62
N LEU A 94 2.43 2.49 10.37
CA LEU A 94 1.90 3.77 9.90
C LEU A 94 0.66 4.20 10.69
N ASP A 95 -0.30 3.29 10.84
CA ASP A 95 -1.53 3.48 11.61
C ASP A 95 -1.24 3.86 13.07
N LYS A 96 -0.27 3.17 13.70
CA LYS A 96 0.17 3.50 15.06
C LYS A 96 0.80 4.89 15.17
N ASN A 97 1.49 5.37 14.15
CA ASN A 97 2.08 6.71 14.17
C ASN A 97 0.99 7.78 14.04
N TYR A 98 0.02 7.61 13.14
CA TYR A 98 -1.12 8.52 13.03
C TYR A 98 -1.95 8.60 14.30
N LEU A 99 -2.22 7.46 14.95
CA LEU A 99 -2.92 7.43 16.24
C LEU A 99 -2.17 8.18 17.35
N LYS A 100 -0.83 8.17 17.33
CA LYS A 100 -0.03 8.95 18.27
C LYS A 100 -0.11 10.45 17.97
N ASP A 101 -0.05 10.83 16.71
CA ASP A 101 -0.15 12.24 16.30
C ASP A 101 -1.52 12.80 16.70
N GLU A 102 -2.61 12.07 16.46
CA GLU A 102 -3.97 12.44 16.91
C GLU A 102 -4.09 12.55 18.44
N SER A 103 -3.44 11.64 19.18
CA SER A 103 -3.44 11.68 20.66
C SER A 103 -2.61 12.84 21.21
N SER A 104 -1.57 13.24 20.47
CA SER A 104 -0.65 14.32 20.86
C SER A 104 -1.23 15.71 20.56
N GLU A 105 -2.06 15.83 19.51
CA GLU A 105 -2.80 17.07 19.21
C GLU A 105 -3.91 17.33 20.24
N ASN A 106 -4.69 16.31 20.63
CA ASN A 106 -5.70 16.46 21.69
C ASN A 106 -5.13 16.95 23.04
N THR A 107 -3.89 16.58 23.37
CA THR A 107 -3.25 17.00 24.63
C THR A 107 -2.74 18.44 24.57
N LYS A 108 -2.47 18.97 23.37
CA LYS A 108 -1.99 20.35 23.20
C LYS A 108 -3.14 21.36 23.26
N ASP A 109 -4.27 21.04 22.65
CA ASP A 109 -5.47 21.90 22.69
C ASP A 109 -6.02 22.07 24.12
N GLU A 110 -6.00 21.02 24.97
CA GLU A 110 -6.40 21.15 26.39
C GLU A 110 -5.45 22.02 27.24
N SER A 111 -4.19 22.22 26.81
CA SER A 111 -3.20 23.01 27.54
C SER A 111 -3.14 24.48 27.15
N GLU A 112 -3.67 24.85 25.99
CA GLU A 112 -3.72 26.25 25.51
C GLU A 112 -5.01 26.97 25.94
N ASP A 113 -6.05 26.26 26.41
CA ASP A 113 -7.34 26.83 26.83
C ASP A 113 -7.42 27.26 28.31
N ILE A 114 -6.33 27.19 29.10
CA ILE A 114 -6.35 27.60 30.52
C ILE A 114 -5.24 28.64 30.84
N SER A 115 -5.52 29.93 30.61
CA SER A 115 -5.53 30.94 31.69
C SER A 115 -6.24 32.25 31.27
N PHE A 116 -7.58 32.25 31.32
CA PHE A 116 -8.34 33.51 31.39
C PHE A 116 -8.23 34.20 32.76
N ASP A 117 -7.67 33.52 33.77
CA ASP A 117 -7.46 34.05 35.13
C ASP A 117 -6.20 34.92 35.25
N ASP A 118 -5.27 34.88 34.28
CA ASP A 118 -4.07 35.76 34.27
C ASP A 118 -4.33 37.13 33.63
N ILE A 119 -5.53 37.37 33.08
CA ILE A 119 -5.95 38.69 32.60
C ILE A 119 -6.51 39.46 33.81
N SER A 120 -5.63 39.93 34.70
CA SER A 120 -6.02 40.83 35.77
C SER A 120 -6.53 42.14 35.19
N ILE A 121 -7.84 42.40 35.34
CA ILE A 121 -8.54 43.64 34.97
C ILE A 121 -8.08 44.85 35.82
N ASP A 122 -7.16 44.66 36.77
CA ASP A 122 -6.68 45.70 37.69
C ASP A 122 -5.87 46.84 37.02
N ASP A 123 -5.52 46.74 35.73
CA ASP A 123 -4.79 47.76 34.97
C ASP A 123 -5.65 48.58 33.98
N LEU A 124 -6.99 48.47 34.02
CA LEU A 124 -7.93 49.27 33.21
C LEU A 124 -8.67 50.35 34.02
#